data_AF-A0A250IAZ2-F1
#
_entry.id   AF-A0A250IAZ2-F1
#
_cell.length_a   1.000
_cell.length_b   1.000
_cell.length_c   1.000
_cell.angle_alpha   90.00
_cell.angle_beta   90.00
_cell.angle_gamma   90.00
#
_symmetry.space_group_name_H-M   'P 1'
#
loop_
_entity.id
_entity.type
_entity.pdbx_description
1 polymer ?
#
loop_
_entity_poly.entity_id
_entity_poly.type
_entity_poly.pdbx_seq_one_letter_code
_entity_poly.pdbx_strand_id
1 'polypeptide(L)'
;MSGAYGKDLERWIPRLIAVWRQARGRGDGPETRLTPQEVKEVGAGVKQLSLGLTRDRKLAGARYMDDPKLLGAYLLFYWPVSYAQAREALGELPSRPRAVLDLGSGPAPVAFAALDAGAAGVTAADRSKPALALARALATEAGEALATREWDPLKKAPLPEGKYDLVTMGHVLNELYGVGDEAVAPRAALLEQVLAQVKPGGSLLVLEPALRETSRLLLKVRDVMVDKGYAIRAPCLYRGACPALVKESDWCHAERDWPMPGVVEDIARAAGLHKESLKMSYLVLAPKDEAWSEPRPDRLFRVVSESLEGKGRQRYIGCGPEGRMGLAMQEKHRTEHNQRFFKLKRGEVISVTNTEPKGDGLALDDRSEVKTVAYPGQAVPPAPKQPPPPPEGGQGEGH
;
A
#
# COMPACT_ATOMS: atom_id res chain seq x y z
N MET A 1 -8.84 -8.89 12.82
CA MET A 1 -7.43 -8.43 12.89
C MET A 1 -7.33 -6.91 12.72
N SER A 2 -8.27 -6.14 13.25
CA SER A 2 -8.10 -4.70 13.41
C SER A 2 -7.18 -4.48 14.61
N GLY A 3 -5.91 -4.13 14.40
CA GLY A 3 -5.07 -3.87 15.58
C GLY A 3 -3.60 -3.54 15.39
N ALA A 4 -3.01 -3.66 14.20
CA ALA A 4 -1.56 -3.41 14.08
C ALA A 4 -1.17 -1.93 14.28
N TYR A 5 -2.05 -0.99 13.90
CA TYR A 5 -1.76 0.45 13.98
C TYR A 5 -2.87 1.28 14.65
N GLY A 6 -4.03 0.70 15.00
CA GLY A 6 -5.16 1.48 15.53
C GLY A 6 -4.80 2.26 16.79
N LYS A 7 -4.12 1.60 17.74
CA LYS A 7 -3.59 2.22 18.96
C LYS A 7 -2.52 3.27 18.66
N ASP A 8 -1.68 3.04 17.65
CA ASP A 8 -0.65 4.00 17.26
C ASP A 8 -1.30 5.26 16.69
N LEU A 9 -2.34 5.10 15.87
CA LEU A 9 -3.10 6.20 15.30
C LEU A 9 -3.85 7.00 16.38
N GLU A 10 -4.43 6.33 17.38
CA GLU A 10 -5.03 7.00 18.56
C GLU A 10 -4.02 7.90 19.29
N ARG A 11 -2.74 7.51 19.37
CA ARG A 11 -1.68 8.35 19.94
C ARG A 11 -1.30 9.53 19.05
N TRP A 12 -1.46 9.39 17.73
CA TRP A 12 -1.15 10.45 16.78
C TRP A 12 -2.22 11.53 16.70
N ILE A 13 -3.51 11.20 16.88
CA ILE A 13 -4.61 12.18 16.74
C ILE A 13 -4.40 13.43 17.60
N PRO A 14 -4.10 13.36 18.91
CA PRO A 14 -3.89 14.56 19.73
C PRO A 14 -2.70 15.40 19.25
N ARG A 15 -1.61 14.75 18.82
CA ARG A 15 -0.40 15.42 18.31
C ARG A 15 -0.68 16.18 17.01
N LEU A 16 -1.45 15.57 16.10
CA LEU A 16 -1.86 16.21 14.84
C LEU A 16 -2.72 17.45 15.11
N ILE A 17 -3.65 17.37 16.07
CA ILE A 17 -4.49 18.50 16.48
C ILE A 17 -3.62 19.60 17.10
N ALA A 18 -2.72 19.26 18.03
CA ALA A 18 -1.84 20.21 18.70
C ALA A 18 -0.95 20.95 17.70
N VAL A 19 -0.25 20.22 16.82
CA VAL A 19 0.62 20.81 15.80
C VAL A 19 -0.18 21.67 14.81
N TRP A 20 -1.36 21.21 14.37
CA TRP A 20 -2.24 22.00 13.50
C TRP A 20 -2.66 23.33 14.14
N ARG A 21 -3.09 23.28 15.41
CA ARG A 21 -3.50 24.46 16.18
C ARG A 21 -2.31 25.43 16.36
N GLN A 22 -1.17 24.92 16.81
CA GLN A 22 0.05 25.70 17.00
C GLN A 22 0.50 26.40 15.70
N ALA A 23 0.46 25.69 14.56
CA ALA A 23 0.80 26.26 13.26
C ALA A 23 -0.12 27.43 12.84
N ARG A 24 -1.31 27.55 13.44
CA ARG A 24 -2.27 28.65 13.25
C ARG A 24 -2.14 29.76 14.31
N GLY A 25 -1.18 29.65 15.23
CA GLY A 25 -1.04 30.56 16.35
C GLY A 25 -2.19 30.46 17.37
N ARG A 26 -2.91 29.32 17.39
CA ARG A 26 -4.00 29.04 18.33
C ARG A 26 -3.55 27.87 19.20
N GLY A 27 -3.46 28.04 20.52
CA GLY A 27 -3.07 26.95 21.43
C GLY A 27 -4.26 26.37 22.20
N ASP A 28 -5.43 26.99 22.05
CA ASP A 28 -6.62 26.75 22.83
C ASP A 28 -7.53 25.69 22.20
N GLY A 29 -8.07 24.80 23.03
CA GLY A 29 -9.08 23.82 22.63
C GLY A 29 -8.86 22.43 23.23
N PRO A 30 -9.82 21.51 23.05
CA PRO A 30 -9.70 20.15 23.59
C PRO A 30 -8.58 19.35 22.90
N GLU A 31 -7.72 18.67 23.65
CA GLU A 31 -6.57 17.96 23.09
C GLU A 31 -6.92 16.83 22.11
N THR A 32 -7.99 16.08 22.40
CA THR A 32 -8.33 14.84 21.68
C THR A 32 -9.42 15.02 20.63
N ARG A 33 -9.98 16.23 20.47
CA ARG A 33 -11.09 16.51 19.55
C ARG A 33 -11.06 17.92 18.99
N LEU A 34 -11.66 18.07 17.82
CA LEU A 34 -11.92 19.36 17.21
C LEU A 34 -13.21 19.98 17.76
N THR A 35 -13.26 21.31 17.86
CA THR A 35 -14.51 22.03 18.10
C THR A 35 -15.42 21.96 16.87
N PRO A 36 -16.74 22.19 17.01
CA PRO A 36 -17.65 22.18 15.85
C PRO A 36 -17.24 23.15 14.73
N GLN A 37 -16.66 24.31 15.09
CA GLN A 37 -16.16 25.28 14.11
C GLN A 37 -14.94 24.76 13.37
N GLU A 38 -14.00 24.15 14.09
CA GLU A 38 -12.81 23.53 13.51
C GLU A 38 -13.19 22.36 12.58
N VAL A 39 -14.14 21.50 12.98
CA VAL A 39 -14.65 20.42 12.12
C VAL A 39 -15.22 20.97 10.81
N LYS A 40 -16.02 22.05 10.88
CA LYS A 40 -16.59 22.69 9.69
C LYS A 40 -15.50 23.28 8.78
N GLU A 41 -14.50 23.94 9.35
CA GLU A 41 -13.38 24.54 8.62
C GLU A 41 -12.54 23.46 7.92
N VAL A 42 -12.11 22.45 8.67
CA VAL A 42 -11.29 21.34 8.16
C VAL A 42 -12.08 20.53 7.13
N GLY A 43 -13.35 20.24 7.39
CA GLY A 43 -14.24 19.55 6.45
C GLY A 43 -14.38 20.27 5.12
N ALA A 44 -14.46 21.61 5.11
CA ALA A 44 -14.48 22.39 3.87
C ALA A 44 -13.16 22.25 3.08
N GLY A 45 -12.01 22.30 3.77
CA GLY A 45 -10.71 22.07 3.15
C GLY A 45 -10.56 20.65 2.59
N VAL A 46 -11.03 19.64 3.31
CA VAL A 46 -11.04 18.24 2.86
C VAL A 46 -11.94 18.05 1.64
N LYS A 47 -13.12 18.67 1.61
CA LYS A 47 -14.00 18.65 0.43
C LYS A 47 -13.30 19.24 -0.79
N GLN A 48 -12.61 20.36 -0.63
CA GLN A 48 -11.85 20.98 -1.71
C GLN A 48 -10.71 20.09 -2.21
N LEU A 49 -9.90 19.51 -1.30
CA LEU A 49 -8.85 18.56 -1.63
C LEU A 49 -9.40 17.34 -2.36
N SER A 50 -10.48 16.74 -1.84
CA SER A 50 -11.09 15.55 -2.44
C SER A 50 -11.55 15.82 -3.88
N LEU A 51 -12.24 16.94 -4.13
CA LEU A 51 -12.65 17.31 -5.49
C LEU A 51 -11.44 17.54 -6.42
N GLY A 52 -10.41 18.24 -5.91
CA GLY A 52 -9.23 18.58 -6.69
C GLY A 52 -8.24 17.44 -6.95
N LEU A 53 -8.19 16.42 -6.08
CA LEU A 53 -7.29 15.26 -6.21
C LEU A 53 -7.96 14.06 -6.89
N THR A 54 -9.29 13.90 -6.74
CA THR A 54 -9.99 12.73 -7.27
C THR A 54 -10.84 13.01 -8.51
N ARG A 55 -11.56 14.13 -8.56
CA ARG A 55 -12.58 14.38 -9.60
C ARG A 55 -12.02 15.21 -10.75
N ASP A 56 -11.55 16.41 -10.43
CA ASP A 56 -11.09 17.36 -11.46
C ASP A 56 -9.58 17.23 -11.72
N ARG A 57 -8.86 16.57 -10.80
CA ARG A 57 -7.40 16.36 -10.79
C ARG A 57 -6.54 17.62 -11.00
N LYS A 58 -7.14 18.81 -10.91
CA LYS A 58 -6.46 20.11 -11.05
C LYS A 58 -5.42 20.38 -9.96
N LEU A 59 -5.52 19.70 -8.82
CA LEU A 59 -4.55 19.83 -7.73
C LEU A 59 -3.40 18.81 -7.85
N ALA A 60 -3.52 17.77 -8.69
CA ALA A 60 -2.43 16.82 -8.90
C ALA A 60 -1.24 17.54 -9.54
N GLY A 61 -0.09 17.52 -8.86
CA GLY A 61 1.10 18.26 -9.29
C GLY A 61 1.09 19.74 -8.94
N ALA A 62 -0.02 20.30 -8.43
CA ALA A 62 -0.11 21.67 -7.94
C ALA A 62 0.55 21.85 -6.56
N ARG A 63 0.86 23.09 -6.18
CA ARG A 63 1.44 23.43 -4.86
C ARG A 63 0.36 23.62 -3.79
N TYR A 64 -0.60 22.71 -3.72
CA TYR A 64 -1.72 22.84 -2.77
C TYR A 64 -1.28 22.76 -1.30
N MET A 65 -0.16 22.08 -1.02
CA MET A 65 0.43 22.03 0.33
C MET A 65 1.07 23.36 0.77
N ASP A 66 1.21 24.34 -0.13
CA ASP A 66 1.69 25.68 0.23
C ASP A 66 0.52 26.59 0.70
N ASP A 67 -0.73 26.17 0.52
CA ASP A 67 -1.90 26.82 1.14
C ASP A 67 -2.09 26.30 2.57
N PRO A 68 -1.99 27.16 3.61
CA PRO A 68 -2.10 26.73 5.01
C PRO A 68 -3.41 26.03 5.37
N LYS A 69 -4.54 26.40 4.73
CA LYS A 69 -5.84 25.77 4.98
C LYS A 69 -5.89 24.36 4.41
N LEU A 70 -5.41 24.18 3.18
CA LEU A 70 -5.36 22.87 2.53
C LEU A 70 -4.34 21.96 3.20
N LEU A 71 -3.18 22.48 3.60
CA LEU A 71 -2.18 21.72 4.35
C LEU A 71 -2.73 21.26 5.70
N GLY A 72 -3.43 22.12 6.44
CA GLY A 72 -4.09 21.75 7.69
C GLY A 72 -5.18 20.69 7.50
N ALA A 73 -5.99 20.81 6.43
CA ALA A 73 -6.98 19.81 6.08
C ALA A 73 -6.35 18.46 5.71
N TYR A 74 -5.24 18.48 4.96
CA TYR A 74 -4.45 17.29 4.68
C TYR A 74 -3.93 16.65 5.97
N LEU A 75 -3.36 17.47 6.87
CA LEU A 75 -2.79 17.00 8.12
C LEU A 75 -3.81 16.29 9.02
N LEU A 76 -5.05 16.77 9.08
CA LEU A 76 -6.05 16.19 9.99
C LEU A 76 -6.85 15.04 9.37
N PHE A 77 -6.88 14.93 8.05
CA PHE A 77 -7.69 13.91 7.36
C PHE A 77 -6.88 12.92 6.54
N TYR A 78 -6.06 13.41 5.60
CA TYR A 78 -5.30 12.53 4.72
C TYR A 78 -4.08 11.94 5.41
N TRP A 79 -3.44 12.65 6.36
CA TRP A 79 -2.31 12.10 7.11
C TRP A 79 -2.70 10.81 7.87
N PRO A 80 -3.81 10.74 8.65
CA PRO A 80 -4.22 9.48 9.29
C PRO A 80 -4.49 8.35 8.30
N VAL A 81 -5.08 8.68 7.15
CA VAL A 81 -5.39 7.70 6.09
C VAL A 81 -4.11 7.16 5.45
N SER A 82 -3.19 8.04 5.04
CA SER A 82 -1.92 7.68 4.42
C SER A 82 -1.00 6.94 5.38
N TYR A 83 -0.99 7.34 6.66
CA TYR A 83 -0.28 6.63 7.72
C TYR A 83 -0.77 5.18 7.81
N ALA A 84 -2.08 4.96 7.84
CA ALA A 84 -2.62 3.62 7.96
C ALA A 84 -2.43 2.75 6.71
N GLN A 85 -2.55 3.35 5.52
CA GLN A 85 -2.19 2.68 4.26
C GLN A 85 -0.73 2.24 4.26
N ALA A 86 0.18 3.09 4.75
CA ALA A 86 1.58 2.75 4.91
C ALA A 86 1.77 1.61 5.92
N ARG A 87 1.13 1.65 7.10
CA ARG A 87 1.24 0.58 8.11
C ARG A 87 0.78 -0.78 7.59
N GLU A 88 -0.27 -0.82 6.77
CA GLU A 88 -0.70 -2.04 6.07
C GLU A 88 0.34 -2.55 5.07
N ALA A 89 0.88 -1.66 4.23
CA ALA A 89 1.85 -2.05 3.20
C ALA A 89 3.23 -2.43 3.77
N LEU A 90 3.65 -1.78 4.88
CA LEU A 90 4.90 -2.07 5.58
C LEU A 90 4.93 -3.50 6.16
N GLY A 91 3.77 -4.06 6.52
CA GLY A 91 3.66 -5.44 6.98
C GLY A 91 3.91 -6.49 5.89
N GLU A 92 3.94 -6.08 4.62
CA GLU A 92 4.27 -6.96 3.49
C GLU A 92 5.74 -6.89 3.08
N LEU A 93 6.57 -6.11 3.79
CA LEU A 93 8.01 -6.07 3.56
C LEU A 93 8.69 -7.37 4.01
N PRO A 94 9.75 -7.80 3.31
CA PRO A 94 10.47 -9.03 3.66
C PRO A 94 11.24 -8.93 4.99
N SER A 95 11.57 -7.70 5.39
CA SER A 95 12.30 -7.40 6.63
C SER A 95 11.90 -6.04 7.15
N ARG A 96 11.99 -5.87 8.47
CA ARG A 96 11.77 -4.57 9.13
C ARG A 96 12.86 -3.58 8.68
N PRO A 97 12.51 -2.46 8.05
CA PRO A 97 13.50 -1.48 7.58
C PRO A 97 14.10 -0.73 8.76
N ARG A 98 15.38 -0.33 8.68
CA ARG A 98 16.02 0.52 9.69
C ARG A 98 16.26 1.94 9.20
N ALA A 99 16.88 2.10 8.04
CA ALA A 99 17.13 3.38 7.39
C ALA A 99 16.11 3.61 6.28
N VAL A 100 15.29 4.65 6.40
CA VAL A 100 14.19 4.94 5.48
C VAL A 100 14.34 6.32 4.86
N LEU A 101 14.07 6.41 3.56
CA LEU A 101 13.88 7.67 2.83
C LEU A 101 12.43 7.76 2.36
N ASP A 102 11.71 8.81 2.73
CA ASP A 102 10.35 9.08 2.28
C ASP A 102 10.35 10.24 1.28
N LEU A 103 10.16 9.93 0.00
CA LEU A 103 10.18 10.87 -1.12
C LEU A 103 8.77 11.38 -1.42
N GLY A 104 8.62 12.70 -1.55
CA GLY A 104 7.31 13.33 -1.65
C GLY A 104 6.51 13.20 -0.34
N SER A 105 7.19 13.38 0.79
CA SER A 105 6.68 13.01 2.11
C SER A 105 5.47 13.83 2.56
N GLY A 106 5.24 15.01 1.99
CA GLY A 106 4.33 16.01 2.56
C GLY A 106 4.62 16.24 4.05
N PRO A 107 3.61 16.26 4.94
CA PRO A 107 3.78 16.29 6.39
C PRO A 107 4.16 14.92 7.01
N ALA A 108 4.81 14.06 6.24
CA ALA A 108 5.50 12.83 6.64
C ALA A 108 4.64 11.66 7.21
N PRO A 109 3.38 11.42 6.80
CA PRO A 109 2.60 10.29 7.34
C PRO A 109 3.26 8.92 7.11
N VAL A 110 3.89 8.71 5.96
CA VAL A 110 4.55 7.44 5.62
C VAL A 110 5.86 7.27 6.39
N ALA A 111 6.64 8.35 6.53
CA ALA A 111 7.81 8.39 7.39
C ALA A 111 7.49 8.06 8.87
N PHE A 112 6.43 8.63 9.46
CA PHE A 112 6.00 8.30 10.82
C PHE A 112 5.45 6.87 10.94
N ALA A 113 4.75 6.37 9.92
CA ALA A 113 4.36 4.97 9.86
C ALA A 113 5.58 4.03 9.88
N ALA A 114 6.67 4.40 9.21
CA ALA A 114 7.92 3.64 9.22
C ALA A 114 8.63 3.70 10.60
N LEU A 115 8.62 4.86 11.28
CA LEU A 115 9.13 4.99 12.65
C LEU A 115 8.37 4.08 13.63
N ASP A 116 7.04 4.09 13.60
CA ASP A 116 6.24 3.22 14.47
C ASP A 116 6.34 1.72 14.09
N ALA A 117 6.56 1.41 12.80
CA ALA A 117 6.93 0.07 12.36
C ALA A 117 8.37 -0.30 12.76
N GLY A 118 9.10 0.68 13.29
CA GLY A 118 10.32 0.50 14.03
C GLY A 118 11.60 0.73 13.24
N ALA A 119 11.55 1.62 12.24
CA ALA A 119 12.73 2.22 11.64
C ALA A 119 13.60 2.92 12.69
N ALA A 120 14.92 2.84 12.53
CA ALA A 120 15.89 3.47 13.42
C ALA A 120 16.18 4.93 13.02
N GLY A 121 15.93 5.29 11.76
CA GLY A 121 16.09 6.65 11.28
C GLY A 121 15.37 6.86 9.95
N VAL A 122 14.70 8.01 9.83
CA VAL A 122 13.92 8.37 8.65
C VAL A 122 14.33 9.74 8.14
N THR A 123 14.48 9.85 6.82
CA THR A 123 14.63 11.12 6.11
C THR A 123 13.37 11.39 5.29
N ALA A 124 12.65 12.47 5.59
CA ALA A 124 11.51 12.93 4.82
C ALA A 124 11.96 14.00 3.81
N ALA A 125 11.64 13.81 2.53
CA ALA A 125 12.03 14.70 1.45
C ALA A 125 10.82 15.18 0.66
N ASP A 126 10.64 16.50 0.55
CA ASP A 126 9.51 17.11 -0.16
C ASP A 126 9.89 18.46 -0.76
N ARG A 127 9.11 18.95 -1.73
CA ARG A 127 9.28 20.28 -2.32
C ARG A 127 8.59 21.38 -1.50
N SER A 128 7.59 21.03 -0.69
CA SER A 128 6.82 21.96 0.13
C SER A 128 7.52 22.18 1.47
N LYS A 129 8.16 23.36 1.60
CA LYS A 129 8.77 23.79 2.87
C LYS A 129 7.76 23.85 4.02
N PRO A 130 6.51 24.35 3.81
CA PRO A 130 5.46 24.29 4.84
C PRO A 130 5.15 22.87 5.32
N ALA A 131 5.04 21.90 4.41
CA ALA A 131 4.78 20.51 4.78
C ALA A 131 5.93 19.91 5.59
N LEU A 132 7.18 20.15 5.18
CA LEU A 132 8.37 19.75 5.95
C LEU A 132 8.47 20.43 7.32
N ALA A 133 7.96 21.66 7.45
CA ALA A 133 7.89 22.34 8.76
C ALA A 133 6.91 21.65 9.71
N LEU A 134 5.74 21.22 9.22
CA LEU A 134 4.80 20.42 10.02
C LEU A 134 5.37 19.04 10.37
N ALA A 135 6.08 18.40 9.45
CA ALA A 135 6.76 17.14 9.73
C ALA A 135 7.78 17.27 10.87
N ARG A 136 8.58 18.35 10.89
CA ARG A 136 9.50 18.65 12.00
C ARG A 136 8.77 18.96 13.30
N ALA A 137 7.67 19.72 13.25
CA ALA A 137 6.87 20.01 14.44
C ALA A 137 6.28 18.73 15.06
N LEU A 138 5.77 17.82 14.23
CA LEU A 138 5.29 16.50 14.68
C LEU A 138 6.41 15.65 15.27
N ALA A 139 7.60 15.67 14.67
CA ALA A 139 8.74 14.93 15.18
C ALA A 139 9.15 15.45 16.57
N THR A 140 9.23 16.77 16.74
CA THR A 140 9.48 17.40 18.06
C THR A 140 8.40 17.03 19.07
N GLU A 141 7.12 17.14 18.70
CA GLU A 141 5.97 16.82 19.56
C GLU A 141 5.96 15.33 19.97
N ALA A 142 6.36 14.44 19.07
CA ALA A 142 6.40 13.00 19.32
C ALA A 142 7.67 12.54 20.02
N GLY A 143 8.71 13.38 20.12
CA GLY A 143 10.04 12.98 20.60
C GLY A 143 10.78 12.07 19.61
N GLU A 144 10.48 12.18 18.31
CA GLU A 144 10.99 11.30 17.26
C GLU A 144 12.14 11.95 16.48
N ALA A 145 13.09 11.13 16.03
CA ALA A 145 14.19 11.58 15.19
C ALA A 145 13.80 11.53 13.71
N LEU A 146 13.48 12.70 13.13
CA LEU A 146 13.16 12.86 11.71
C LEU A 146 14.10 13.88 11.03
N ALA A 147 14.87 13.43 10.04
CA ALA A 147 15.60 14.34 9.16
C ALA A 147 14.68 14.85 8.05
N THR A 148 14.86 16.10 7.62
CA THR A 148 14.14 16.65 6.46
C THR A 148 15.09 17.17 5.39
N ARG A 149 14.68 17.03 4.12
CA ARG A 149 15.41 17.50 2.94
C ARG A 149 14.44 18.11 1.93
N GLU A 150 14.87 19.16 1.23
CA GLU A 150 14.11 19.66 0.09
C GLU A 150 14.38 18.77 -1.13
N TRP A 151 13.33 18.34 -1.82
CA TRP A 151 13.46 17.53 -3.04
C TRP A 151 12.31 17.83 -4.01
N ASP A 152 12.66 18.24 -5.23
CA ASP A 152 11.71 18.51 -6.32
C ASP A 152 12.14 17.75 -7.59
N PRO A 153 11.51 16.59 -7.87
CA PRO A 153 11.87 15.78 -9.05
C PRO A 153 11.58 16.50 -10.37
N LEU A 154 10.69 17.49 -10.39
CA LEU A 154 10.37 18.26 -11.60
C LEU A 154 11.45 19.29 -11.94
N LYS A 155 12.25 19.69 -10.95
CA LYS A 155 13.43 20.55 -11.13
C LYS A 155 14.72 19.75 -11.35
N LYS A 156 14.62 18.43 -11.52
CA LYS A 156 15.78 17.53 -11.63
C LYS A 156 16.73 17.64 -10.43
N ALA A 157 16.20 17.96 -9.25
CA ALA A 157 17.00 17.95 -8.03
C ALA A 157 17.51 16.53 -7.77
N PRO A 158 18.79 16.35 -7.38
CA PRO A 158 19.30 15.03 -7.05
C PRO A 158 18.52 14.44 -5.87
N LEU A 159 18.38 13.12 -5.85
CA LEU A 159 17.87 12.41 -4.69
C LEU A 159 18.79 12.69 -3.47
N PRO A 160 18.24 12.76 -2.24
CA PRO A 160 19.05 12.82 -1.04
C PRO A 160 20.13 11.72 -1.02
N GLU A 161 21.36 12.09 -0.67
CA GLU A 161 22.48 11.15 -0.65
C GLU A 161 22.31 10.10 0.46
N GLY A 162 22.53 8.83 0.11
CA GLY A 162 22.48 7.73 1.07
C GLY A 162 22.19 6.38 0.43
N LYS A 163 22.19 5.36 1.28
CA LYS A 163 21.70 4.01 0.98
C LYS A 163 20.67 3.61 2.03
N TYR A 164 19.51 3.13 1.60
CA TYR A 164 18.36 2.91 2.47
C TYR A 164 17.87 1.46 2.42
N ASP A 165 17.35 0.97 3.52
CA ASP A 165 16.70 -0.36 3.56
C ASP A 165 15.30 -0.28 2.95
N LEU A 166 14.68 0.91 3.02
CA LEU A 166 13.40 1.21 2.40
C LEU A 166 13.43 2.64 1.83
N VAL A 167 12.98 2.77 0.58
CA VAL A 167 12.54 4.07 0.06
C VAL A 167 11.03 4.02 -0.12
N THR A 168 10.32 5.07 0.30
CA THR A 168 8.86 5.19 0.14
C THR A 168 8.50 6.35 -0.77
N MET A 169 7.41 6.16 -1.53
CA MET A 169 6.77 7.20 -2.35
C MET A 169 5.27 7.13 -2.11
N GLY A 170 4.77 7.96 -1.19
CA GLY A 170 3.36 7.99 -0.78
C GLY A 170 2.55 9.04 -1.52
N HIS A 171 1.65 8.62 -2.39
CA HIS A 171 0.72 9.48 -3.16
C HIS A 171 1.39 10.56 -4.02
N VAL A 172 2.66 10.38 -4.37
CA VAL A 172 3.44 11.37 -5.13
C VAL A 172 3.67 10.97 -6.58
N LEU A 173 3.86 9.68 -6.90
CA LEU A 173 4.26 9.27 -8.25
C LEU A 173 3.16 9.61 -9.27
N ASN A 174 1.88 9.46 -8.89
CA ASN A 174 0.72 9.84 -9.70
C ASN A 174 0.63 11.35 -10.02
N GLU A 175 1.32 12.19 -9.25
CA GLU A 175 1.33 13.66 -9.42
C GLU A 175 2.45 14.12 -10.36
N LEU A 176 3.40 13.24 -10.69
CA LEU A 176 4.57 13.57 -11.51
C LEU A 176 4.35 13.25 -12.99
N TYR A 177 4.96 14.06 -13.85
CA TYR A 177 5.04 13.86 -15.30
C TYR A 177 3.69 13.85 -16.04
N GLY A 178 2.67 14.51 -15.49
CA GLY A 178 1.37 14.69 -16.14
C GLY A 178 0.38 13.54 -15.93
N VAL A 179 -0.67 13.54 -16.75
CA VAL A 179 -1.73 12.53 -16.73
C VAL A 179 -1.67 11.67 -17.99
N GLY A 180 -2.10 10.41 -17.88
CA GLY A 180 -2.13 9.49 -19.01
C GLY A 180 -0.82 8.74 -19.26
N ASP A 181 -0.76 8.05 -20.39
CA ASP A 181 0.24 7.03 -20.68
C ASP A 181 1.65 7.59 -20.92
N GLU A 182 1.76 8.84 -21.36
CA GLU A 182 3.05 9.53 -21.52
C GLU A 182 3.81 9.64 -20.20
N ALA A 183 3.11 9.62 -19.07
CA ALA A 183 3.74 9.65 -17.75
C ALA A 183 4.38 8.30 -17.35
N VAL A 184 4.05 7.18 -18.02
CA VAL A 184 4.50 5.84 -17.61
C VAL A 184 6.02 5.69 -17.70
N ALA A 185 6.61 6.01 -18.85
CA ALA A 185 8.05 5.90 -19.07
C ALA A 185 8.90 6.78 -18.10
N PRO A 186 8.63 8.09 -17.93
CA PRO A 186 9.39 8.90 -16.98
C PRO A 186 9.17 8.49 -15.52
N ARG A 187 7.97 7.99 -15.15
CA ARG A 187 7.75 7.42 -13.82
C ARG A 187 8.58 6.17 -13.58
N ALA A 188 8.62 5.25 -14.54
CA ALA A 188 9.47 4.05 -14.43
C ALA A 188 10.95 4.43 -14.32
N ALA A 189 11.43 5.39 -15.12
CA ALA A 189 12.81 5.88 -15.04
C ALA A 189 13.13 6.50 -13.66
N LEU A 190 12.19 7.22 -13.05
CA LEU A 190 12.34 7.71 -11.68
C LEU A 190 12.45 6.57 -10.66
N LEU A 191 11.64 5.52 -10.78
CA LEU A 191 11.74 4.36 -9.88
C LEU A 191 13.08 3.65 -10.00
N GLU A 192 13.65 3.54 -11.21
CA GLU A 192 15.00 2.99 -11.40
C GLU A 192 16.08 3.82 -10.69
N GLN A 193 16.01 5.16 -10.81
CA GLN A 193 16.92 6.06 -10.10
C GLN A 193 16.80 5.92 -8.57
N VAL A 194 15.57 5.79 -8.06
CA VAL A 194 15.31 5.57 -6.64
C VAL A 194 15.82 4.20 -6.17
N LEU A 195 15.58 3.14 -6.95
CA LEU A 195 16.03 1.78 -6.64
C LEU A 195 17.56 1.67 -6.59
N ALA A 196 18.29 2.54 -7.29
CA ALA A 196 19.75 2.61 -7.16
C ALA A 196 20.22 3.06 -5.76
N GLN A 197 19.35 3.65 -4.93
CA GLN A 197 19.65 4.00 -3.52
C GLN A 197 19.20 2.92 -2.52
N VAL A 198 18.50 1.88 -2.97
CA VAL A 198 18.02 0.79 -2.11
C VAL A 198 19.16 -0.22 -1.90
N LYS A 199 19.40 -0.60 -0.64
CA LYS A 199 20.39 -1.63 -0.30
C LYS A 199 19.95 -3.02 -0.75
N PRO A 200 20.88 -3.97 -0.94
CA PRO A 200 20.54 -5.39 -1.03
C PRO A 200 19.66 -5.84 0.14
N GLY A 201 18.61 -6.61 -0.15
CA GLY A 201 17.55 -7.01 0.77
C GLY A 201 16.49 -5.93 1.02
N GLY A 202 16.71 -4.69 0.56
CA GLY A 202 15.82 -3.55 0.77
C GLY A 202 14.64 -3.51 -0.19
N SER A 203 13.81 -2.47 -0.09
CA SER A 203 12.64 -2.30 -0.97
C SER A 203 12.38 -0.85 -1.36
N LEU A 204 11.69 -0.66 -2.48
CA LEU A 204 10.95 0.57 -2.80
C LEU A 204 9.47 0.29 -2.63
N LEU A 205 8.79 1.06 -1.77
CA LEU A 205 7.33 1.02 -1.60
C LEU A 205 6.69 2.25 -2.24
N VAL A 206 5.84 2.02 -3.23
CA VAL A 206 4.99 3.05 -3.85
C VAL A 206 3.56 2.85 -3.38
N LEU A 207 2.90 3.92 -2.91
CA LEU A 207 1.50 3.95 -2.48
C LEU A 207 0.75 4.99 -3.29
N GLU A 208 -0.43 4.64 -3.80
CA GLU A 208 -1.23 5.52 -4.65
C GLU A 208 -2.73 5.42 -4.34
N PRO A 209 -3.53 6.46 -4.67
CA PRO A 209 -4.98 6.38 -4.60
C PRO A 209 -5.50 5.21 -5.43
N ALA A 210 -6.50 4.50 -4.91
CA ALA A 210 -7.16 3.35 -5.56
C ALA A 210 -8.18 3.76 -6.65
N LEU A 211 -7.97 4.88 -7.34
CA LEU A 211 -8.80 5.31 -8.46
C LEU A 211 -8.42 4.53 -9.71
N ARG A 212 -9.37 4.32 -10.63
CA ARG A 212 -9.13 3.54 -11.86
C ARG A 212 -7.92 4.06 -12.63
N GLU A 213 -7.84 5.37 -12.85
CA GLU A 213 -6.77 6.01 -13.62
C GLU A 213 -5.40 5.85 -12.97
N THR A 214 -5.27 6.23 -11.69
CA THR A 214 -4.00 6.16 -10.94
C THR A 214 -3.55 4.72 -10.77
N SER A 215 -4.48 3.80 -10.49
CA SER A 215 -4.18 2.38 -10.35
C SER A 215 -3.71 1.78 -11.68
N ARG A 216 -4.41 2.05 -12.80
CA ARG A 216 -3.99 1.54 -14.11
C ARG A 216 -2.64 2.10 -14.54
N LEU A 217 -2.36 3.39 -14.28
CA LEU A 217 -1.05 3.96 -14.57
C LEU A 217 0.06 3.32 -13.72
N LEU A 218 -0.18 3.06 -12.43
CA LEU A 218 0.79 2.33 -11.60
C LEU A 218 1.01 0.89 -12.09
N LEU A 219 -0.03 0.21 -12.57
CA LEU A 219 0.10 -1.13 -13.17
C LEU A 219 0.90 -1.09 -14.48
N LYS A 220 0.75 -0.07 -15.32
CA LYS A 220 1.57 0.12 -16.53
C LYS A 220 3.04 0.37 -16.16
N VAL A 221 3.30 1.18 -15.12
CA VAL A 221 4.65 1.36 -14.57
C VAL A 221 5.20 0.02 -14.06
N ARG A 222 4.40 -0.75 -13.33
CA ARG A 222 4.76 -2.11 -12.89
C ARG A 222 5.19 -3.00 -14.05
N ASP A 223 4.46 -3.01 -15.16
CA ASP A 223 4.81 -3.82 -16.33
C ASP A 223 6.15 -3.40 -16.94
N VAL A 224 6.40 -2.09 -17.10
CA VAL A 224 7.70 -1.58 -17.54
C VAL A 224 8.85 -2.01 -16.61
N MET A 225 8.65 -1.97 -15.30
CA MET A 225 9.68 -2.38 -14.34
C MET A 225 9.95 -3.89 -14.42
N VAL A 226 8.91 -4.70 -14.59
CA VAL A 226 9.04 -6.16 -14.74
C VAL A 226 9.72 -6.55 -16.05
N ASP A 227 9.39 -5.89 -17.16
CA ASP A 227 10.04 -6.09 -18.47
C ASP A 227 11.54 -5.73 -18.40
N LYS A 228 11.90 -4.76 -17.56
CA LYS A 228 13.29 -4.41 -17.23
C LYS A 228 13.96 -5.36 -16.23
N GLY A 229 13.28 -6.40 -15.77
CA GLY A 229 13.82 -7.44 -14.89
C GLY A 229 13.79 -7.08 -13.39
N TYR A 230 13.02 -6.09 -12.96
CA TYR A 230 12.80 -5.85 -11.53
C TYR A 230 11.78 -6.82 -10.94
N ALA A 231 12.08 -7.37 -9.78
CA ALA A 231 11.14 -8.23 -9.06
C ALA A 231 10.14 -7.42 -8.24
N ILE A 232 8.89 -7.88 -8.19
CA ILE A 232 7.85 -7.35 -7.31
C ILE A 232 7.78 -8.21 -6.06
N ARG A 233 7.98 -7.60 -4.88
CA ARG A 233 7.83 -8.27 -3.57
C ARG A 233 6.37 -8.33 -3.14
N ALA A 234 5.58 -7.31 -3.45
CA ALA A 234 4.15 -7.24 -3.15
C ALA A 234 3.43 -6.20 -4.02
N PRO A 235 2.10 -6.30 -4.22
CA PRO A 235 1.24 -7.43 -3.87
C PRO A 235 1.26 -8.57 -4.90
N CYS A 236 1.84 -8.34 -6.08
CA CYS A 236 1.69 -9.21 -7.24
C CYS A 236 2.35 -10.58 -7.04
N LEU A 237 1.59 -11.65 -7.28
CA LEU A 237 2.12 -13.02 -7.42
C LEU A 237 2.40 -13.38 -8.89
N TYR A 238 1.67 -12.74 -9.81
CA TYR A 238 1.86 -12.94 -11.24
C TYR A 238 3.07 -12.17 -11.76
N ARG A 239 3.92 -12.86 -12.53
CA ARG A 239 5.20 -12.35 -13.01
C ARG A 239 5.17 -11.80 -14.44
N GLY A 240 4.15 -12.11 -15.24
CA GLY A 240 3.99 -11.56 -16.60
C GLY A 240 3.33 -10.18 -16.63
N ALA A 241 2.88 -9.72 -17.80
CA ALA A 241 2.11 -8.48 -17.97
C ALA A 241 0.83 -8.48 -17.12
N CYS A 242 0.46 -7.35 -16.51
CA CYS A 242 -0.58 -7.33 -15.50
C CYS A 242 -1.95 -7.77 -16.07
N PRO A 243 -2.57 -8.86 -15.57
CA PRO A 243 -3.86 -9.33 -16.09
C PRO A 243 -5.02 -8.33 -15.91
N ALA A 244 -4.89 -7.40 -14.95
CA ALA A 244 -5.89 -6.35 -14.72
C ALA A 244 -5.86 -5.24 -15.80
N LEU A 245 -4.84 -5.20 -16.66
CA LEU A 245 -4.76 -4.24 -17.75
C LEU A 245 -5.47 -4.70 -19.02
N VAL A 246 -5.73 -6.01 -19.16
CA VAL A 246 -6.32 -6.65 -20.36
C VAL A 246 -7.66 -6.01 -20.74
N LYS A 247 -8.57 -5.84 -19.78
CA LYS A 247 -9.83 -5.12 -20.01
C LYS A 247 -9.65 -3.67 -19.57
N GLU A 248 -10.07 -2.72 -20.40
CA GLU A 248 -9.92 -1.29 -20.08
C GLU A 248 -10.70 -0.87 -18.83
N SER A 249 -11.85 -1.49 -18.59
CA SER A 249 -12.73 -1.22 -17.46
C SER A 249 -12.20 -1.76 -16.13
N ASP A 250 -11.22 -2.66 -16.16
CA ASP A 250 -10.66 -3.28 -14.97
C ASP A 250 -9.55 -2.44 -14.35
N TRP A 251 -9.35 -2.58 -13.04
CA TRP A 251 -8.14 -2.14 -12.36
C TRP A 251 -7.94 -2.96 -11.09
N CYS A 252 -6.69 -3.08 -10.64
CA CYS A 252 -6.34 -3.78 -9.40
C CYS A 252 -5.99 -2.77 -8.32
N HIS A 253 -6.55 -2.97 -7.12
CA HIS A 253 -6.24 -2.20 -5.91
C HIS A 253 -6.48 -3.08 -4.69
N ALA A 254 -5.92 -2.67 -3.55
CA ALA A 254 -6.18 -3.27 -2.26
C ALA A 254 -7.24 -2.51 -1.48
N GLU A 255 -7.93 -3.26 -0.64
CA GLU A 255 -8.92 -2.78 0.33
C GLU A 255 -8.61 -3.45 1.67
N ARG A 256 -8.74 -2.69 2.75
CA ARG A 256 -8.58 -3.15 4.13
C ARG A 256 -9.70 -2.58 4.98
N ASP A 257 -10.06 -3.32 6.03
CA ASP A 257 -10.95 -2.81 7.08
C ASP A 257 -10.34 -1.52 7.65
N TRP A 258 -11.18 -0.50 7.87
CA TRP A 258 -10.72 0.81 8.35
C TRP A 258 -11.35 1.16 9.70
N PRO A 259 -10.64 0.95 10.82
CA PRO A 259 -11.07 1.46 12.12
C PRO A 259 -10.80 2.97 12.17
N MET A 260 -11.66 3.76 11.50
CA MET A 260 -11.48 5.20 11.38
C MET A 260 -11.54 5.90 12.75
N PRO A 261 -10.55 6.73 13.12
CA PRO A 261 -10.63 7.53 14.34
C PRO A 261 -11.81 8.51 14.29
N GLY A 262 -12.50 8.72 15.43
CA GLY A 262 -13.70 9.55 15.49
C GLY A 262 -13.52 10.97 14.94
N VAL A 263 -12.36 11.61 15.19
CA VAL A 263 -12.04 12.93 14.62
C VAL A 263 -12.02 12.90 13.09
N VAL A 264 -11.47 11.83 12.50
CA VAL A 264 -11.41 11.65 11.04
C VAL A 264 -12.81 11.38 10.48
N GLU A 265 -13.65 10.66 11.23
CA GLU A 265 -15.06 10.41 10.88
C GLU A 265 -15.88 11.70 10.87
N ASP A 266 -15.72 12.54 11.90
CA ASP A 266 -16.40 13.84 11.99
C ASP A 266 -16.03 14.76 10.81
N ILE A 267 -14.74 14.78 10.43
CA ILE A 267 -14.26 15.53 9.27
C ILE A 267 -14.81 14.94 7.97
N ALA A 268 -14.81 13.62 7.79
CA ALA A 268 -15.39 12.95 6.61
C ALA A 268 -16.87 13.33 6.44
N ARG A 269 -17.64 13.27 7.53
CA ARG A 269 -19.05 13.64 7.56
C ARG A 269 -19.26 15.10 7.16
N ALA A 270 -18.46 16.02 7.72
CA ALA A 270 -18.51 17.44 7.37
C ALA A 270 -18.10 17.73 5.92
N ALA A 271 -17.20 16.93 5.35
CA ALA A 271 -16.78 17.01 3.96
C ALA A 271 -17.78 16.34 2.97
N GLY A 272 -18.77 15.59 3.47
CA GLY A 272 -19.69 14.80 2.65
C GLY A 272 -19.04 13.57 2.02
N LEU A 273 -18.03 13.00 2.69
CA LEU A 273 -17.31 11.82 2.23
C LEU A 273 -17.79 10.57 2.97
N HIS A 274 -18.05 9.51 2.21
CA HIS A 274 -18.33 8.18 2.75
C HIS A 274 -17.10 7.30 2.56
N LYS A 275 -16.37 7.03 3.65
CA LYS A 275 -15.15 6.22 3.61
C LYS A 275 -15.28 5.04 4.56
N GLU A 276 -15.66 3.90 4.01
CA GLU A 276 -15.93 2.68 4.78
C GLU A 276 -14.69 1.78 4.90
N SER A 277 -13.70 1.98 4.03
CA SER A 277 -12.50 1.15 3.97
C SER A 277 -11.24 1.92 3.54
N LEU A 278 -10.09 1.31 3.83
CA LEU A 278 -8.80 1.76 3.35
C LEU A 278 -8.54 1.16 1.98
N LYS A 279 -8.71 1.98 0.94
CA LYS A 279 -8.40 1.61 -0.44
C LYS A 279 -7.06 2.22 -0.84
N MET A 280 -6.19 1.42 -1.42
CA MET A 280 -4.90 1.87 -1.94
C MET A 280 -4.44 0.99 -3.10
N SER A 281 -3.70 1.57 -4.02
CA SER A 281 -2.89 0.81 -4.98
C SER A 281 -1.44 0.90 -4.50
N TYR A 282 -0.73 -0.22 -4.45
CA TYR A 282 0.64 -0.22 -3.96
C TYR A 282 1.51 -1.20 -4.73
N LEU A 283 2.80 -0.92 -4.71
CA LEU A 283 3.83 -1.72 -5.35
C LEU A 283 5.08 -1.72 -4.48
N VAL A 284 5.56 -2.91 -4.14
CA VAL A 284 6.83 -3.10 -3.45
C VAL A 284 7.80 -3.74 -4.44
N LEU A 285 8.87 -3.03 -4.81
CA LEU A 285 9.89 -3.52 -5.72
C LEU A 285 11.17 -3.89 -4.96
N ALA A 286 11.85 -4.92 -5.43
CA ALA A 286 13.21 -5.24 -5.03
C ALA A 286 14.22 -4.37 -5.82
N PRO A 287 15.42 -4.11 -5.27
CA PRO A 287 16.51 -3.50 -6.05
C PRO A 287 16.88 -4.37 -7.26
N LYS A 288 17.63 -3.77 -8.19
CA LYS A 288 18.08 -4.45 -9.40
C LYS A 288 18.86 -5.73 -9.05
N ASP A 289 18.73 -6.74 -9.90
CA ASP A 289 19.38 -8.06 -9.80
C ASP A 289 18.91 -8.96 -8.64
N GLU A 290 17.96 -8.50 -7.81
CA GLU A 290 17.25 -9.39 -6.90
C GLU A 290 16.08 -10.09 -7.60
N ALA A 291 16.04 -11.41 -7.43
CA ALA A 291 15.03 -12.26 -8.03
C ALA A 291 13.68 -12.16 -7.30
N TRP A 292 12.62 -12.54 -8.02
CA TRP A 292 11.34 -12.85 -7.41
C TRP A 292 11.49 -13.97 -6.38
N SER A 293 10.75 -13.92 -5.29
CA SER A 293 10.67 -15.03 -4.34
C SER A 293 10.31 -16.33 -5.07
N GLU A 294 11.05 -17.40 -4.81
CA GLU A 294 10.83 -18.70 -5.46
C GLU A 294 9.36 -19.14 -5.34
N PRO A 295 8.75 -19.62 -6.44
CA PRO A 295 7.38 -20.10 -6.39
C PRO A 295 7.29 -21.23 -5.38
N ARG A 296 6.28 -21.17 -4.52
CA ARG A 296 6.00 -22.29 -3.62
C ARG A 296 5.40 -23.45 -4.44
N PRO A 297 5.55 -24.72 -3.99
CA PRO A 297 4.92 -25.86 -4.66
C PRO A 297 3.38 -25.80 -4.59
N ASP A 298 2.83 -25.08 -3.61
CA ASP A 298 1.40 -24.84 -3.51
C ASP A 298 0.91 -23.78 -4.50
N ARG A 299 -0.26 -24.03 -5.09
CA ARG A 299 -0.92 -23.11 -6.03
C ARG A 299 -1.53 -21.95 -5.27
N LEU A 300 -0.86 -20.80 -5.30
CA LEU A 300 -1.26 -19.60 -4.58
C LEU A 300 -2.14 -18.66 -5.40
N PHE A 301 -3.16 -18.11 -4.76
CA PHE A 301 -3.93 -16.97 -5.27
C PHE A 301 -4.03 -15.87 -4.23
N ARG A 302 -3.75 -14.63 -4.63
CA ARG A 302 -4.17 -13.46 -3.87
C ARG A 302 -5.59 -13.09 -4.27
N VAL A 303 -6.51 -12.98 -3.31
CA VAL A 303 -7.89 -12.53 -3.55
C VAL A 303 -7.89 -11.05 -3.90
N VAL A 304 -8.40 -10.68 -5.08
CA VAL A 304 -8.36 -9.31 -5.64
C VAL A 304 -9.76 -8.76 -5.95
N SER A 305 -10.82 -9.39 -5.44
CA SER A 305 -12.18 -8.89 -5.49
C SER A 305 -12.86 -9.01 -4.14
N GLU A 306 -13.99 -8.32 -4.00
CA GLU A 306 -14.99 -8.66 -2.99
C GLU A 306 -15.64 -10.01 -3.31
N SER A 307 -16.44 -10.49 -2.37
CA SER A 307 -17.36 -11.62 -2.55
C SER A 307 -18.31 -11.34 -3.72
N LEU A 308 -18.28 -12.20 -4.74
CA LEU A 308 -19.20 -12.17 -5.88
C LEU A 308 -20.26 -13.26 -5.67
N GLU A 309 -21.19 -13.01 -4.76
CA GLU A 309 -22.19 -14.01 -4.37
C GLU A 309 -23.17 -14.35 -5.50
N GLY A 310 -23.54 -15.63 -5.56
CA GLY A 310 -24.71 -16.12 -6.29
C GLY A 310 -25.49 -17.11 -5.43
N LYS A 311 -26.76 -17.37 -5.77
CA LYS A 311 -27.60 -18.32 -5.01
C LYS A 311 -26.89 -19.68 -4.85
N GLY A 312 -26.51 -20.04 -3.61
CA GLY A 312 -25.81 -21.29 -3.26
C GLY A 312 -24.39 -21.43 -3.84
N ARG A 313 -23.78 -20.33 -4.31
CA ARG A 313 -22.45 -20.32 -4.93
C ARG A 313 -21.65 -19.10 -4.50
N GLN A 314 -20.48 -19.36 -3.92
CA GLN A 314 -19.50 -18.34 -3.60
C GLN A 314 -18.51 -18.17 -4.76
N ARG A 315 -18.17 -16.94 -5.13
CA ARG A 315 -17.13 -16.65 -6.13
C ARG A 315 -16.23 -15.50 -5.68
N TYR A 316 -14.95 -15.60 -6.02
CA TYR A 316 -13.95 -14.55 -5.89
C TYR A 316 -13.15 -14.46 -7.18
N ILE A 317 -12.40 -13.37 -7.33
CA ILE A 317 -11.33 -13.28 -8.31
C ILE A 317 -9.99 -13.42 -7.58
N GLY A 318 -9.20 -14.42 -7.94
CA GLY A 318 -7.85 -14.65 -7.46
C GLY A 318 -6.82 -14.24 -8.52
N CYS A 319 -5.67 -13.70 -8.11
CA CYS A 319 -4.52 -13.48 -8.98
C CYS A 319 -3.36 -14.35 -8.51
N GLY A 320 -2.92 -15.27 -9.37
CA GLY A 320 -1.92 -16.30 -9.06
C GLY A 320 -1.00 -16.58 -10.26
N PRO A 321 -0.36 -17.77 -10.33
CA PRO A 321 0.53 -18.17 -11.43
C PRO A 321 -0.09 -18.05 -12.82
N GLU A 322 -1.41 -18.26 -12.94
CA GLU A 322 -2.17 -18.21 -14.18
C GLU A 322 -2.74 -16.83 -14.48
N GLY A 323 -2.39 -15.83 -13.67
CA GLY A 323 -2.96 -14.51 -13.73
C GLY A 323 -4.29 -14.42 -12.98
N ARG A 324 -5.22 -13.62 -13.51
CA ARG A 324 -6.49 -13.28 -12.84
C ARG A 324 -7.56 -14.31 -13.22
N MET A 325 -7.95 -15.14 -12.26
CA MET A 325 -8.88 -16.26 -12.43
C MET A 325 -10.10 -16.10 -11.54
N GLY A 326 -11.28 -16.48 -12.04
CA GLY A 326 -12.44 -16.70 -11.18
C GLY A 326 -12.24 -17.97 -10.34
N LEU A 327 -12.45 -17.89 -9.03
CA LEU A 327 -12.49 -19.05 -8.13
C LEU A 327 -13.94 -19.20 -7.67
N ALA A 328 -14.55 -20.36 -7.84
CA ALA A 328 -15.96 -20.56 -7.47
C ALA A 328 -16.21 -21.90 -6.78
N MET A 329 -17.05 -21.89 -5.74
CA MET A 329 -17.44 -23.09 -5.00
C MET A 329 -18.93 -23.07 -4.69
N GLN A 330 -19.59 -24.22 -4.83
CA GLN A 330 -20.99 -24.39 -4.43
C GLN A 330 -21.07 -24.70 -2.94
N GLU A 331 -22.11 -24.22 -2.26
CA GLU A 331 -22.28 -24.42 -0.82
C GLU A 331 -22.43 -25.90 -0.45
N LYS A 332 -23.06 -26.71 -1.33
CA LYS A 332 -23.16 -28.17 -1.14
C LYS A 332 -21.82 -28.92 -1.14
N HIS A 333 -20.74 -28.29 -1.64
CA HIS A 333 -19.39 -28.86 -1.64
C HIS A 333 -18.57 -28.41 -0.43
N ARG A 334 -19.20 -27.69 0.52
CA ARG A 334 -18.52 -27.19 1.70
C ARG A 334 -18.11 -28.35 2.61
N THR A 335 -16.84 -28.38 2.98
CA THR A 335 -16.23 -29.30 3.94
C THR A 335 -15.43 -28.52 4.99
N GLU A 336 -14.93 -29.21 6.01
CA GLU A 336 -14.04 -28.60 7.01
C GLU A 336 -12.72 -28.08 6.42
N HIS A 337 -12.23 -28.71 5.34
CA HIS A 337 -10.97 -28.36 4.68
C HIS A 337 -11.08 -27.18 3.70
N ASN A 338 -12.29 -26.82 3.25
CA ASN A 338 -12.52 -25.73 2.31
C ASN A 338 -13.43 -24.61 2.82
N GLN A 339 -14.08 -24.76 3.98
CA GLN A 339 -15.03 -23.77 4.51
C GLN A 339 -14.44 -22.36 4.67
N ARG A 340 -13.10 -22.23 4.73
CA ARG A 340 -12.40 -20.94 4.73
C ARG A 340 -12.73 -20.09 3.51
N PHE A 341 -13.01 -20.72 2.37
CA PHE A 341 -13.35 -20.07 1.11
C PHE A 341 -14.53 -19.10 1.24
N PHE A 342 -15.56 -19.44 2.01
CA PHE A 342 -16.77 -18.62 2.19
C PHE A 342 -16.57 -17.37 3.05
N LYS A 343 -15.36 -17.14 3.57
CA LYS A 343 -15.05 -16.02 4.46
C LYS A 343 -13.84 -15.22 3.98
N LEU A 344 -13.42 -15.41 2.74
CA LEU A 344 -12.22 -14.76 2.21
C LEU A 344 -12.46 -13.26 2.07
N LYS A 345 -11.43 -12.48 2.43
CA LYS A 345 -11.37 -11.05 2.21
C LYS A 345 -10.38 -10.70 1.10
N ARG A 346 -10.61 -9.58 0.42
CA ARG A 346 -9.63 -9.02 -0.52
C ARG A 346 -8.27 -8.85 0.17
N GLY A 347 -7.21 -9.25 -0.52
CA GLY A 347 -5.82 -9.14 -0.07
C GLY A 347 -5.27 -10.43 0.54
N GLU A 348 -6.13 -11.35 0.98
CA GLU A 348 -5.69 -12.66 1.48
C GLU A 348 -4.98 -13.45 0.38
N VAL A 349 -3.93 -14.17 0.78
CA VAL A 349 -3.25 -15.15 -0.08
C VAL A 349 -3.63 -16.54 0.41
N ILE A 350 -4.16 -17.35 -0.50
CA ILE A 350 -4.61 -18.71 -0.21
C ILE A 350 -3.87 -19.72 -1.07
N SER A 351 -3.63 -20.91 -0.52
CA SER A 351 -3.30 -22.10 -1.31
C SER A 351 -4.58 -22.86 -1.62
N VAL A 352 -4.73 -23.31 -2.86
CA VAL A 352 -5.90 -24.10 -3.30
C VAL A 352 -5.43 -25.39 -3.97
N THR A 353 -6.06 -26.52 -3.62
CA THR A 353 -5.83 -27.83 -4.25
C THR A 353 -7.11 -28.36 -4.90
N ASN A 354 -6.98 -29.39 -5.75
CA ASN A 354 -8.10 -30.11 -6.39
C ASN A 354 -9.13 -29.17 -7.02
N THR A 355 -8.69 -28.40 -8.03
CA THR A 355 -9.53 -27.48 -8.78
C THR A 355 -9.72 -27.96 -10.20
N GLU A 356 -10.90 -27.74 -10.77
CA GLU A 356 -11.20 -28.07 -12.17
C GLU A 356 -11.40 -26.80 -13.01
N PRO A 357 -10.87 -26.72 -14.25
CA PRO A 357 -11.18 -25.62 -15.15
C PRO A 357 -12.69 -25.51 -15.41
N LYS A 358 -13.24 -24.30 -15.29
CA LYS A 358 -14.66 -24.04 -15.58
C LYS A 358 -14.86 -22.63 -16.12
N GLY A 359 -15.20 -22.52 -17.40
CA GLY A 359 -15.32 -21.23 -18.08
C GLY A 359 -13.98 -20.49 -18.09
N ASP A 360 -13.97 -19.26 -17.58
CA ASP A 360 -12.78 -18.40 -17.46
C ASP A 360 -12.06 -18.54 -16.10
N GLY A 361 -12.35 -19.60 -15.34
CA GLY A 361 -11.89 -19.76 -13.97
C GLY A 361 -11.73 -21.22 -13.53
N LEU A 362 -11.71 -21.39 -12.22
CA LEU A 362 -11.53 -22.65 -11.51
C LEU A 362 -12.75 -22.91 -10.62
N ALA A 363 -13.28 -24.12 -10.73
CA ALA A 363 -14.25 -24.66 -9.81
C ALA A 363 -13.56 -25.44 -8.70
N LEU A 364 -14.01 -25.20 -7.46
CA LEU A 364 -13.67 -25.99 -6.29
C LEU A 364 -14.84 -26.94 -5.97
N ASP A 365 -14.52 -28.10 -5.42
CA ASP A 365 -15.44 -29.15 -5.00
C ASP A 365 -15.16 -29.62 -3.57
N ASP A 366 -15.79 -30.72 -3.17
CA ASP A 366 -15.69 -31.31 -1.84
C ASP A 366 -14.30 -31.93 -1.57
N ARG A 367 -13.49 -32.16 -2.60
CA ARG A 367 -12.09 -32.62 -2.52
C ARG A 367 -11.11 -31.46 -2.42
N SER A 368 -11.51 -30.23 -2.74
CA SER A 368 -10.63 -29.06 -2.63
C SER A 368 -10.21 -28.78 -1.18
N GLU A 369 -8.95 -28.37 -0.99
CA GLU A 369 -8.49 -27.75 0.26
C GLU A 369 -8.23 -26.26 0.04
N VAL A 370 -8.58 -25.43 1.03
CA VAL A 370 -8.31 -23.99 1.01
C VAL A 370 -7.66 -23.56 2.33
N LYS A 371 -6.39 -23.15 2.26
CA LYS A 371 -5.62 -22.69 3.43
C LYS A 371 -5.20 -21.24 3.23
N THR A 372 -5.36 -20.41 4.26
CA THR A 372 -4.80 -19.05 4.26
C THR A 372 -3.30 -19.14 4.48
N VAL A 373 -2.53 -18.59 3.55
CA VAL A 373 -1.05 -18.55 3.57
C VAL A 373 -0.55 -17.21 4.09
N ALA A 374 -1.24 -16.11 3.77
CA ALA A 374 -1.00 -14.80 4.35
C ALA A 374 -2.31 -14.01 4.45
N TYR A 375 -2.48 -13.28 5.55
CA TYR A 375 -3.59 -12.33 5.69
C TYR A 375 -3.26 -10.99 4.99
N PRO A 376 -4.26 -10.13 4.74
CA PRO A 376 -4.01 -8.83 4.13
C PRO A 376 -3.03 -8.03 5.01
N GLY A 377 -2.03 -7.39 4.40
CA GLY A 377 -1.00 -6.64 5.14
C GLY A 377 0.11 -7.52 5.75
N GLN A 378 0.19 -8.81 5.38
CA GLN A 378 1.28 -9.70 5.76
C GLN A 378 2.06 -10.19 4.54
N ALA A 379 3.38 -10.29 4.69
CA ALA A 379 4.25 -10.87 3.68
C ALA A 379 3.87 -12.34 3.42
N VAL A 380 3.96 -12.78 2.16
CA VAL A 380 3.81 -14.19 1.82
C VAL A 380 5.05 -14.93 2.29
N PRO A 381 4.93 -15.96 3.16
CA PRO A 381 6.09 -16.69 3.65
C PRO A 381 6.83 -17.39 2.50
N PRO A 382 8.17 -17.49 2.57
CA PRO A 382 8.95 -18.18 1.55
C PRO A 382 8.56 -19.66 1.45
N ALA A 383 8.88 -20.30 0.33
CA ALA A 383 8.66 -21.73 0.15
C ALA A 383 9.33 -22.53 1.29
N PRO A 384 8.70 -23.62 1.77
CA PRO A 384 9.33 -24.51 2.74
C PRO A 384 10.65 -25.02 2.16
N LYS A 385 11.72 -25.06 2.97
CA LYS A 385 12.96 -25.71 2.55
C LYS A 385 12.64 -27.18 2.24
N GLN A 386 12.95 -27.65 1.02
CA GLN A 386 12.84 -29.07 0.72
C GLN A 386 13.78 -29.84 1.67
N PRO A 387 13.36 -30.98 2.24
CA PRO A 387 14.29 -31.85 2.94
C PRO A 387 15.40 -32.27 1.97
N PRO A 388 16.65 -32.42 2.44
CA PRO A 388 17.73 -32.91 1.59
C PRO A 388 17.31 -34.27 0.99
N PRO A 389 17.70 -34.57 -0.27
CA PRO A 389 17.42 -35.87 -0.86
C PRO A 389 18.00 -36.97 0.05
N PRO A 390 17.33 -38.12 0.17
CA PRO A 390 17.87 -39.25 0.92
C PRO A 390 19.25 -39.62 0.34
N PRO A 391 20.23 -40.00 1.18
CA PRO A 391 21.54 -40.40 0.69
C PRO A 391 21.36 -41.55 -0.30
N GLU A 392 22.00 -41.44 -1.47
CA GLU A 392 22.00 -42.49 -2.48
C GLU A 392 22.46 -43.79 -1.80
N GLY A 393 21.56 -44.77 -1.77
CA GLY A 393 21.84 -46.07 -1.17
C GLY A 393 23.07 -46.66 -1.83
N GLY A 394 24.18 -46.70 -1.08
CA GLY A 394 25.41 -47.32 -1.52
C GLY A 394 25.09 -48.72 -2.03
N GLN A 395 25.39 -48.96 -3.30
CA GLN A 395 25.43 -50.29 -3.86
C GLN A 395 26.46 -51.05 -3.04
N GLY A 396 25.98 -51.88 -2.12
CA GLY A 396 26.82 -52.86 -1.45
C GLY A 396 27.34 -53.81 -2.51
N GLU A 397 28.62 -53.66 -2.86
CA GLU A 397 29.38 -54.69 -3.56
C GLU A 397 29.37 -55.94 -2.66
N GLY A 398 28.54 -56.92 -3.03
CA GLY A 398 28.58 -58.25 -2.45
C GLY A 398 29.88 -58.94 -2.87
N HIS A 399 30.64 -59.39 -1.88
CA HIS A 399 31.76 -60.33 -2.01
C HIS A 399 31.29 -61.72 -2.44
#